data_AF-A0A2T8FC54-F1
#
_entry.id   AF-A0A2T8FC54-F1
#
_cell.length_a   1.000
_cell.length_b   1.000
_cell.length_c   1.000
_cell.angle_alpha   90.00
_cell.angle_beta   90.00
_cell.angle_gamma   90.00
#
_symmetry.space_group_name_H-M   'P 1'
#
loop_
_entity.id
_entity.type
_entity.pdbx_description
1 polymer ?
#
loop_
_entity_poly.entity_id
_entity_poly.type
_entity_poly.pdbx_seq_one_letter_code
_entity_poly.pdbx_strand_id
1 'polypeptide(L)'
;MSRHWRVRLTAAVVGPLLAATPLTTAHADESGRDLTIELRDAFLARQVLDPRLRQDDHRAGLLARPTDPRDPDGTPWDPAAPRASSCTPQLCVHYVTTTADAPPMESSDGVTPDWVRRTLEVGQHALDTMVVLGYPAPASDRGAGGTAQFDVYLAEIGSQGLYGYCAPEDSVPGHKHQASAYCVFDDDFAGFPMGPDPSLRVTAAHELFHAVQFGIDATEDPWFLEATATWMEDQIADDVDDNRQFLKSGQLGRRGIPLDRWAGDLAPYGNWIFFQHVAEAFGADAVRRVWELAADPDRFSVQAVRKLVQRENGRFPDFYAGFAVANLLPARSYDEGAAYARQRADTTVRLGPRRTTWRDQRIVVPHLASQVVKVAARRSVRGKAGVRLAIDGGARRTGHAVRLVVHRTDGQVGRRTVRLDRQGRGRVRVDLSRRHVKRVLVVLASGSTRYDCQKKTDQFACQGTPLDDDVTFDVTATLVRNR
;
A
#
# COMPACT_ATOMS: atom_id res chain seq x y z
N MET A 1 -44.71 15.52 31.99
CA MET A 1 -44.93 16.41 30.82
C MET A 1 -43.58 16.94 30.38
N SER A 2 -42.97 16.31 29.37
CA SER A 2 -41.75 16.78 28.71
C SER A 2 -41.63 16.03 27.40
N ARG A 3 -41.93 16.72 26.30
CA ARG A 3 -41.93 16.19 24.93
C ARG A 3 -40.50 16.22 24.39
N HIS A 4 -39.97 15.07 23.98
CA HIS A 4 -38.79 14.99 23.13
C HIS A 4 -39.23 14.93 21.66
N TRP A 5 -38.81 15.91 20.87
CA TRP A 5 -38.94 15.89 19.42
C TRP A 5 -37.85 14.98 18.83
N ARG A 6 -38.26 13.88 18.20
CA ARG A 6 -37.44 13.13 17.25
C ARG A 6 -38.04 13.37 15.87
N VAL A 7 -37.33 14.11 15.01
CA VAL A 7 -37.67 14.21 13.59
C VAL A 7 -37.26 12.89 12.94
N ARG A 8 -38.24 12.13 12.45
CA ARG A 8 -38.07 11.02 11.53
C ARG A 8 -38.15 11.59 10.12
N LEU A 9 -37.08 11.50 9.35
CA LEU A 9 -37.14 11.64 7.89
C LEU A 9 -37.24 10.24 7.29
N THR A 10 -38.47 9.90 6.89
CA THR A 10 -38.76 8.78 6.00
C THR A 10 -38.68 9.28 4.57
N ALA A 11 -37.80 8.70 3.76
CA ALA A 11 -37.95 8.70 2.31
C ALA A 11 -37.77 7.26 1.84
N ALA A 12 -38.84 6.70 1.28
CA ALA A 12 -38.82 5.48 0.50
C ALA A 12 -39.46 5.78 -0.85
N VAL A 13 -38.97 5.07 -1.88
CA VAL A 13 -39.56 4.64 -3.16
C VAL A 13 -38.74 5.13 -4.37
N VAL A 14 -37.84 4.31 -4.94
CA VAL A 14 -37.93 3.21 -5.96
C VAL A 14 -37.34 3.65 -7.32
N GLY A 15 -36.30 2.93 -7.76
CA GLY A 15 -35.98 2.60 -9.17
C GLY A 15 -34.68 3.21 -9.75
N PRO A 16 -33.96 2.55 -10.69
CA PRO A 16 -33.92 1.13 -11.06
C PRO A 16 -32.57 0.44 -10.75
N LEU A 17 -32.58 -0.89 -10.69
CA LEU A 17 -31.38 -1.72 -10.70
C LEU A 17 -30.66 -1.56 -12.05
N LEU A 18 -29.58 -0.76 -12.07
CA LEU A 18 -28.50 -0.95 -13.03
C LEU A 18 -27.60 -2.04 -12.47
N ALA A 19 -27.68 -3.22 -13.06
CA ALA A 19 -26.67 -4.24 -12.84
C ALA A 19 -25.33 -3.66 -13.31
N ALA A 20 -24.44 -3.36 -12.37
CA ALA A 20 -23.04 -3.09 -12.66
C ALA A 20 -22.47 -4.33 -13.36
N THR A 21 -22.34 -4.25 -14.68
CA THR A 21 -21.50 -5.16 -15.46
C THR A 21 -20.09 -5.03 -14.91
N PRO A 22 -19.43 -6.12 -14.48
CA PRO A 22 -18.05 -6.05 -14.04
C PRO A 22 -17.22 -5.60 -15.24
N LEU A 23 -16.59 -4.43 -15.11
CA LEU A 23 -15.56 -3.98 -16.05
C LEU A 23 -14.48 -5.07 -16.09
N THR A 24 -14.36 -5.70 -17.24
CA THR A 24 -13.29 -6.64 -17.56
C THR A 24 -11.97 -5.94 -17.34
N THR A 25 -11.21 -6.44 -16.35
CA THR A 25 -9.87 -6.00 -15.99
C THR A 25 -8.95 -6.02 -17.21
N ALA A 26 -8.57 -4.84 -17.70
CA ALA A 26 -7.43 -4.70 -18.59
C ALA A 26 -6.16 -5.07 -17.81
N HIS A 27 -5.29 -5.81 -18.47
CA HIS A 27 -4.05 -6.28 -17.89
C HIS A 27 -3.11 -5.09 -17.66
N ALA A 28 -2.97 -4.66 -16.41
CA ALA A 28 -1.77 -3.97 -15.97
C ALA A 28 -0.56 -4.79 -16.44
N ASP A 29 0.36 -4.15 -17.16
CA ASP A 29 1.64 -4.74 -17.51
C ASP A 29 2.30 -5.29 -16.23
N GLU A 30 2.91 -6.47 -16.31
CA GLU A 30 3.54 -7.09 -15.13
C GLU A 30 4.80 -6.31 -14.69
N SER A 31 5.27 -5.37 -15.53
CA SER A 31 6.30 -4.38 -15.17
C SER A 31 5.64 -3.10 -14.63
N GLY A 32 5.90 -2.80 -13.35
CA GLY A 32 5.52 -1.53 -12.74
C GLY A 32 6.70 -0.57 -12.82
N ARG A 33 6.91 0.06 -14.00
CA ARG A 33 7.92 1.13 -14.10
C ARG A 33 7.50 2.25 -13.17
N ASP A 34 8.38 2.60 -12.24
CA ASP A 34 8.11 3.56 -11.18
C ASP A 34 9.09 4.71 -11.30
N LEU A 35 8.70 5.69 -12.12
CA LEU A 35 9.59 6.81 -12.45
C LEU A 35 9.88 7.67 -11.22
N THR A 36 8.90 7.89 -10.33
CA THR A 36 9.09 8.64 -9.09
C THR A 36 10.20 8.02 -8.23
N ILE A 37 10.18 6.70 -8.06
CA ILE A 37 11.23 6.00 -7.31
C ILE A 37 12.56 5.96 -8.06
N GLU A 38 12.57 5.80 -9.38
CA GLU A 38 13.79 5.87 -10.21
C GLU A 38 14.48 7.26 -10.08
N LEU A 39 13.70 8.33 -10.13
CA LEU A 39 14.18 9.71 -9.96
C LEU A 39 14.66 9.96 -8.53
N ARG A 40 13.94 9.48 -7.51
CA ARG A 40 14.41 9.51 -6.12
C ARG A 40 15.76 8.82 -5.98
N ASP A 41 15.94 7.63 -6.55
CA ASP A 41 17.22 6.91 -6.46
C ASP A 41 18.35 7.63 -7.20
N ALA A 42 18.06 8.26 -8.34
CA ALA A 42 19.00 9.12 -9.04
C ALA A 42 19.42 10.33 -8.18
N PHE A 43 18.47 10.96 -7.48
CA PHE A 43 18.73 12.05 -6.53
C PHE A 43 19.60 11.60 -5.36
N LEU A 44 19.27 10.47 -4.70
CA LEU A 44 20.05 9.96 -3.57
C LEU A 44 21.48 9.57 -3.99
N ALA A 45 21.63 8.96 -5.17
CA ALA A 45 22.93 8.62 -5.73
C ALA A 45 23.80 9.87 -5.97
N ARG A 46 23.20 11.00 -6.37
CA ARG A 46 23.90 12.29 -6.54
C ARG A 46 24.39 12.86 -5.22
N GLN A 47 23.62 12.72 -4.15
CA GLN A 47 23.97 13.28 -2.84
C GLN A 47 25.26 12.66 -2.27
N VAL A 48 25.58 11.41 -2.62
CA VAL A 48 26.82 10.74 -2.17
C VAL A 48 28.04 11.03 -3.06
N LEU A 49 27.87 11.66 -4.22
CA LEU A 49 28.99 12.08 -5.07
C LEU A 49 29.76 13.24 -4.45
N ASP A 50 31.07 13.31 -4.74
CA ASP A 50 31.90 14.49 -4.46
C ASP A 50 31.24 15.72 -5.11
N PRO A 51 31.12 16.86 -4.41
CA PRO A 51 30.50 18.08 -4.96
C PRO A 51 31.05 18.50 -6.32
N ARG A 52 32.33 18.24 -6.62
CA ARG A 52 32.97 18.55 -7.90
C ARG A 52 32.47 17.67 -9.05
N LEU A 53 32.02 16.45 -8.74
CA LEU A 53 31.51 15.49 -9.72
C LEU A 53 29.99 15.63 -9.95
N ARG A 54 29.27 16.31 -9.05
CA ARG A 54 27.81 16.53 -9.19
C ARG A 54 27.44 17.45 -10.36
N GLN A 55 28.34 18.38 -10.72
CA GLN A 55 28.10 19.34 -11.81
C GLN A 55 28.09 18.67 -13.19
N ASP A 56 28.83 17.57 -13.35
CA ASP A 56 28.98 16.83 -14.61
C ASP A 56 28.16 15.52 -14.64
N ASP A 57 27.42 15.21 -13.58
CA ASP A 57 26.64 13.97 -13.51
C ASP A 57 25.37 14.05 -14.36
N HIS A 58 25.31 13.22 -15.40
CA HIS A 58 24.20 13.08 -16.35
C HIS A 58 22.81 12.94 -15.70
N ARG A 59 22.72 12.37 -14.50
CA ARG A 59 21.46 12.29 -13.74
C ARG A 59 20.88 13.66 -13.36
N ALA A 60 21.65 14.74 -13.54
CA ALA A 60 21.16 16.11 -13.38
C ALA A 60 20.04 16.40 -14.36
N GLY A 61 20.12 15.83 -15.57
CA GLY A 61 19.07 15.96 -16.58
C GLY A 61 17.80 15.21 -16.18
N LEU A 62 17.93 13.99 -15.66
CA LEU A 62 16.78 13.20 -15.20
C LEU A 62 15.92 13.92 -14.14
N LEU A 63 16.54 14.75 -13.31
CA LEU A 63 15.89 15.50 -12.23
C LEU A 63 15.51 16.93 -12.65
N ALA A 64 15.66 17.27 -13.93
CA ALA A 64 15.44 18.60 -14.43
C ALA A 64 13.93 18.86 -14.57
N ARG A 65 13.51 20.08 -14.24
CA ARG A 65 12.12 20.48 -14.44
C ARG A 65 11.84 20.53 -15.95
N PRO A 66 10.58 20.37 -16.40
CA PRO A 66 10.23 20.50 -17.82
C PRO A 66 10.65 21.85 -18.43
N THR A 67 10.85 22.88 -17.62
CA THR A 67 11.34 24.20 -18.03
C THR A 67 12.84 24.28 -18.31
N ASP A 68 13.62 23.31 -17.87
CA ASP A 68 15.08 23.32 -17.92
C ASP A 68 15.61 22.83 -19.28
N PRO A 69 16.55 23.55 -19.92
CA PRO A 69 16.99 23.26 -21.29
C PRO A 69 17.93 22.05 -21.43
N ARG A 70 18.16 21.29 -20.35
CA ARG A 70 19.12 20.18 -20.29
C ARG A 70 18.48 18.96 -19.64
N ASP A 71 17.62 18.31 -20.38
CA ASP A 71 17.18 16.96 -20.04
C ASP A 71 17.45 16.03 -21.24
N PRO A 72 18.47 15.16 -21.16
CA PRO A 72 18.74 14.17 -22.20
C PRO A 72 17.68 13.06 -22.29
N ASP A 73 16.88 12.85 -21.23
CA ASP A 73 16.13 11.61 -21.00
C ASP A 73 14.65 11.83 -20.58
N GLY A 74 14.26 13.02 -20.11
CA GLY A 74 12.86 13.41 -19.95
C GLY A 74 12.34 14.21 -21.14
N THR A 75 11.09 14.63 -21.05
CA THR A 75 10.37 15.41 -22.06
C THR A 75 10.46 16.90 -21.72
N PRO A 76 11.60 17.59 -21.96
CA PRO A 76 11.67 19.02 -21.74
C PRO A 76 10.69 19.69 -22.70
N TRP A 77 9.98 20.69 -22.20
CA TRP A 77 9.16 21.51 -23.08
C TRP A 77 10.04 22.21 -24.12
N ASP A 78 9.49 22.39 -25.32
CA ASP A 78 10.12 23.23 -26.34
C ASP A 78 10.44 24.61 -25.74
N PRO A 79 11.71 25.05 -25.69
CA PRO A 79 12.08 26.36 -25.14
C PRO A 79 11.42 27.54 -25.86
N ALA A 80 10.96 27.34 -27.11
CA ALA A 80 10.24 28.34 -27.88
C ALA A 80 8.73 28.36 -27.62
N ALA A 81 8.18 27.34 -26.95
CA ALA A 81 6.75 27.29 -26.63
C ALA A 81 6.39 28.36 -25.58
N PRO A 82 5.31 29.14 -25.79
CA PRO A 82 4.83 30.07 -24.78
C PRO A 82 4.39 29.30 -23.53
N ARG A 83 4.84 29.77 -22.37
CA ARG A 83 4.57 29.17 -21.05
C ARG A 83 3.55 30.01 -20.30
N ALA A 84 2.69 29.35 -19.56
CA ALA A 84 1.74 29.97 -18.64
C ALA A 84 1.69 29.19 -17.33
N SER A 85 1.21 29.85 -16.29
CA SER A 85 0.95 29.20 -15.01
C SER A 85 -0.28 29.81 -14.34
N SER A 86 -0.94 29.00 -13.53
CA SER A 86 -2.04 29.44 -12.67
C SER A 86 -1.86 28.84 -11.29
N CYS A 87 -2.17 29.60 -10.25
CA CYS A 87 -1.75 29.29 -8.89
C CYS A 87 -2.90 29.42 -7.89
N THR A 88 -2.88 28.51 -6.92
CA THR A 88 -3.60 28.62 -5.65
C THR A 88 -2.64 29.18 -4.57
N PRO A 89 -3.07 29.29 -3.30
CA PRO A 89 -2.15 29.61 -2.22
C PRO A 89 -1.08 28.54 -1.95
N GLN A 90 -1.30 27.27 -2.33
CA GLN A 90 -0.38 26.16 -2.00
C GLN A 90 0.34 25.56 -3.20
N LEU A 91 -0.27 25.58 -4.39
CA LEU A 91 0.32 25.01 -5.61
C LEU A 91 0.19 25.92 -6.84
N CYS A 92 1.11 25.79 -7.78
CA CYS A 92 1.04 26.35 -9.12
C CYS A 92 1.05 25.22 -10.16
N VAL A 93 0.13 25.31 -11.12
CA VAL A 93 0.14 24.46 -12.31
C VAL A 93 0.79 25.22 -13.45
N HIS A 94 1.86 24.68 -13.99
CA HIS A 94 2.62 25.21 -15.12
C HIS A 94 2.32 24.39 -16.36
N TYR A 95 2.19 25.06 -17.50
CA TYR A 95 1.91 24.43 -18.78
C TYR A 95 2.44 25.27 -19.94
N VAL A 96 2.64 24.63 -21.10
CA VAL A 96 2.80 25.34 -22.37
C VAL A 96 1.45 25.53 -23.05
N THR A 97 1.31 26.57 -23.87
CA THR A 97 0.05 26.87 -24.58
C THR A 97 0.04 26.37 -26.02
N THR A 98 1.10 25.68 -26.43
CA THR A 98 1.33 25.11 -27.76
C THR A 98 2.20 23.85 -27.61
N THR A 99 2.40 23.11 -28.70
CA THR A 99 3.09 21.79 -28.75
C THR A 99 2.19 20.64 -28.29
N ALA A 100 2.75 19.42 -28.27
CA ALA A 100 2.05 18.25 -27.78
C ALA A 100 1.88 18.27 -26.25
N ASP A 101 2.72 19.02 -25.52
CA ASP A 101 2.67 19.12 -24.06
C ASP A 101 1.58 20.11 -23.56
N ALA A 102 0.85 20.73 -24.48
CA ALA A 102 -0.19 21.68 -24.14
C ALA A 102 -1.47 20.94 -23.74
N PRO A 103 -2.00 21.16 -22.52
CA PRO A 103 -3.26 20.57 -22.12
C PRO A 103 -4.42 21.06 -23.00
N PRO A 104 -5.63 20.49 -22.88
CA PRO A 104 -6.81 21.00 -23.56
C PRO A 104 -7.00 22.49 -23.26
N MET A 105 -6.91 23.31 -24.31
CA MET A 105 -6.83 24.77 -24.20
C MET A 105 -8.20 25.46 -24.13
N GLU A 106 -9.30 24.69 -24.15
CA GLU A 106 -10.65 25.22 -23.95
C GLU A 106 -10.75 25.94 -22.60
N SER A 107 -11.32 27.15 -22.62
CA SER A 107 -11.50 27.97 -21.42
C SER A 107 -12.90 28.55 -21.38
N SER A 108 -13.66 28.17 -20.35
CA SER A 108 -15.01 28.66 -20.08
C SER A 108 -15.04 30.04 -19.41
N ASP A 109 -13.92 30.47 -18.80
CA ASP A 109 -13.74 31.83 -18.24
C ASP A 109 -12.98 32.79 -19.17
N GLY A 110 -12.44 32.27 -20.27
CA GLY A 110 -11.68 33.02 -21.27
C GLY A 110 -10.25 33.39 -20.84
N VAL A 111 -9.77 32.86 -19.71
CA VAL A 111 -8.45 33.19 -19.14
C VAL A 111 -7.64 31.93 -18.88
N THR A 112 -8.15 30.99 -18.09
CA THR A 112 -7.45 29.76 -17.70
C THR A 112 -8.11 28.56 -18.39
N PRO A 113 -7.34 27.66 -19.03
CA PRO A 113 -7.91 26.43 -19.56
C PRO A 113 -8.68 25.65 -18.49
N ASP A 114 -9.83 25.10 -18.86
CA ASP A 114 -10.71 24.38 -17.94
C ASP A 114 -9.99 23.20 -17.29
N TRP A 115 -9.14 22.51 -18.05
CA TRP A 115 -8.33 21.41 -17.56
C TRP A 115 -7.28 21.86 -16.53
N VAL A 116 -6.57 22.96 -16.80
CA VAL A 116 -5.61 23.57 -15.84
C VAL A 116 -6.33 23.95 -14.55
N ARG A 117 -7.53 24.53 -14.64
CA ARG A 117 -8.34 24.88 -13.46
C ARG A 117 -8.74 23.63 -12.67
N ARG A 118 -9.11 22.56 -13.38
CA ARG A 118 -9.45 21.27 -12.75
C ARG A 118 -8.24 20.65 -12.04
N THR A 119 -7.07 20.66 -12.66
CA THR A 119 -5.81 20.22 -12.04
C THR A 119 -5.50 21.01 -10.76
N LEU A 120 -5.68 22.34 -10.79
CA LEU A 120 -5.52 23.17 -9.60
C LEU A 120 -6.49 22.79 -8.48
N GLU A 121 -7.77 22.61 -8.80
CA GLU A 121 -8.80 22.23 -7.82
C GLU A 121 -8.51 20.86 -7.18
N VAL A 122 -8.14 19.87 -8.00
CA VAL A 122 -7.83 18.51 -7.54
C VAL A 122 -6.54 18.50 -6.72
N GLY A 123 -5.47 19.16 -7.18
CA GLY A 123 -4.22 19.26 -6.44
C GLY A 123 -4.38 19.99 -5.10
N GLN A 124 -5.17 21.06 -5.07
CA GLN A 124 -5.46 21.81 -3.85
C GLN A 124 -6.25 20.94 -2.86
N HIS A 125 -7.27 20.24 -3.35
CA HIS A 125 -8.06 19.32 -2.53
C HIS A 125 -7.19 18.19 -1.94
N ALA A 126 -6.26 17.64 -2.73
CA ALA A 126 -5.35 16.60 -2.28
C ALA A 126 -4.44 17.10 -1.14
N LEU A 127 -3.77 18.24 -1.32
CA LEU A 127 -2.91 18.83 -0.29
C LEU A 127 -3.69 19.21 0.98
N ASP A 128 -4.87 19.80 0.85
CA ASP A 128 -5.72 20.14 1.99
C ASP A 128 -6.15 18.88 2.78
N THR A 129 -6.46 17.79 2.07
CA THR A 129 -6.82 16.52 2.70
C THR A 129 -5.63 15.91 3.44
N MET A 130 -4.42 15.97 2.87
CA MET A 130 -3.19 15.53 3.56
C MET A 130 -2.95 16.35 4.84
N VAL A 131 -3.20 17.67 4.81
CA VAL A 131 -3.12 18.54 5.99
C VAL A 131 -4.17 18.16 7.05
N VAL A 132 -5.41 17.83 6.64
CA VAL A 132 -6.46 17.34 7.56
C VAL A 132 -6.06 16.01 8.21
N LEU A 133 -5.37 15.13 7.48
CA LEU A 133 -4.79 13.89 8.00
C LEU A 133 -3.55 14.13 8.88
N GLY A 134 -3.08 15.38 8.96
CA GLY A 134 -2.01 15.86 9.84
C GLY A 134 -0.62 15.85 9.21
N TYR A 135 -0.50 15.53 7.92
CA TYR A 135 0.78 15.56 7.22
C TYR A 135 1.28 17.00 7.02
N PRO A 136 2.61 17.21 6.96
CA PRO A 136 3.16 18.50 6.58
C PRO A 136 2.86 18.79 5.10
N ALA A 137 2.92 20.06 4.71
CA ALA A 137 3.00 20.44 3.30
C ALA A 137 4.33 19.91 2.69
N PRO A 138 4.40 19.75 1.35
CA PRO A 138 5.66 19.48 0.67
C PRO A 138 6.76 20.47 1.07
N ALA A 139 8.01 20.02 1.10
CA ALA A 139 9.12 20.89 1.45
C ALA A 139 9.32 21.99 0.39
N SER A 140 9.55 23.24 0.85
CA SER A 140 9.74 24.38 -0.05
C SER A 140 11.01 24.26 -0.89
N ASP A 141 10.87 24.51 -2.18
CA ASP A 141 11.94 24.60 -3.17
C ASP A 141 12.63 25.99 -3.21
N ARG A 142 12.22 26.90 -2.31
CA ARG A 142 12.73 28.28 -2.17
C ARG A 142 12.50 29.16 -3.40
N GLY A 143 11.41 28.97 -4.12
CA GLY A 143 11.04 29.83 -5.24
C GLY A 143 11.47 29.30 -6.60
N ALA A 144 11.91 28.03 -6.68
CA ALA A 144 12.05 27.37 -7.96
C ALA A 144 10.67 27.30 -8.64
N GLY A 145 10.65 27.15 -9.97
CA GLY A 145 9.41 27.35 -10.76
C GLY A 145 8.88 28.80 -10.79
N GLY A 146 9.48 29.73 -10.04
CA GLY A 146 9.22 31.18 -10.11
C GLY A 146 8.27 31.71 -9.04
N THR A 147 7.72 30.85 -8.18
CA THR A 147 6.82 31.25 -7.08
C THR A 147 7.10 30.41 -5.82
N ALA A 148 6.52 30.75 -4.67
CA ALA A 148 6.77 30.01 -3.42
C ALA A 148 5.88 28.76 -3.25
N GLN A 149 4.90 28.60 -4.13
CA GLN A 149 3.96 27.49 -4.16
C GLN A 149 4.63 26.22 -4.68
N PHE A 150 4.06 25.06 -4.34
CA PHE A 150 4.50 23.78 -4.90
C PHE A 150 4.21 23.70 -6.40
N ASP A 151 5.16 23.23 -7.19
CA ASP A 151 5.03 23.21 -8.65
C ASP A 151 4.56 21.87 -9.20
N VAL A 152 3.49 21.92 -9.99
CA VAL A 152 2.99 20.83 -10.82
C VAL A 152 3.09 21.26 -12.28
N TYR A 153 3.72 20.45 -13.13
CA TYR A 153 3.83 20.69 -14.55
C TYR A 153 2.89 19.75 -15.33
N LEU A 154 2.29 20.25 -16.40
CA LEU A 154 1.55 19.42 -17.37
C LEU A 154 2.42 19.14 -18.59
N ALA A 155 2.54 17.88 -18.99
CA ALA A 155 3.30 17.49 -20.17
C ALA A 155 2.72 16.20 -20.77
N GLU A 156 2.96 15.98 -22.07
CA GLU A 156 2.52 14.75 -22.74
C GLU A 156 3.47 13.61 -22.36
N ILE A 157 3.04 12.83 -21.37
CA ILE A 157 3.77 11.69 -20.82
C ILE A 157 2.96 10.39 -20.91
N GLY A 158 1.69 10.47 -21.31
CA GLY A 158 0.78 9.36 -21.51
C GLY A 158 1.21 8.44 -22.65
N SER A 159 1.84 8.99 -23.69
CA SER A 159 2.53 8.25 -24.74
C SER A 159 3.67 7.35 -24.23
N GLN A 160 4.19 7.62 -23.04
CA GLN A 160 5.18 6.80 -22.34
C GLN A 160 4.54 5.82 -21.34
N GLY A 161 3.21 5.84 -21.22
CA GLY A 161 2.44 5.06 -20.26
C GLY A 161 2.44 5.62 -18.84
N LEU A 162 2.86 6.88 -18.65
CA LEU A 162 2.97 7.52 -17.35
C LEU A 162 1.76 8.43 -17.08
N TYR A 163 1.13 8.24 -15.93
CA TYR A 163 0.05 9.12 -15.46
C TYR A 163 0.63 10.41 -14.85
N GLY A 164 1.74 10.26 -14.12
CA GLY A 164 2.45 11.34 -13.46
C GLY A 164 3.70 10.81 -12.78
N TYR A 165 4.51 11.73 -12.25
CA TYR A 165 5.64 11.43 -11.38
C TYR A 165 5.98 12.65 -10.51
N CYS A 166 6.73 12.45 -9.42
CA CYS A 166 7.40 13.52 -8.69
C CYS A 166 8.90 13.27 -8.60
N ALA A 167 9.68 14.34 -8.72
CA ALA A 167 11.13 14.28 -8.67
C ALA A 167 11.65 15.09 -7.48
N PRO A 168 12.44 14.51 -6.56
CA PRO A 168 13.14 15.30 -5.56
C PRO A 168 14.29 16.09 -6.21
N GLU A 169 14.42 17.36 -5.84
CA GLU A 169 15.35 18.29 -6.51
C GLU A 169 16.49 18.76 -5.60
N ASP A 170 16.16 19.23 -4.39
CA ASP A 170 17.09 19.89 -3.47
C ASP A 170 16.93 19.37 -2.06
N SER A 171 18.05 19.09 -1.39
CA SER A 171 18.02 18.76 0.04
C SER A 171 17.57 19.97 0.87
N VAL A 172 16.72 19.72 1.85
CA VAL A 172 16.29 20.76 2.80
C VAL A 172 17.48 21.13 3.71
N PRO A 173 17.85 22.42 3.81
CA PRO A 173 19.00 22.84 4.62
C PRO A 173 18.91 22.37 6.08
N GLY A 174 19.92 21.66 6.55
CA GLY A 174 19.96 21.11 7.91
C GLY A 174 19.23 19.78 8.09
N HIS A 175 18.53 19.28 7.07
CA HIS A 175 17.74 18.04 7.11
C HIS A 175 18.21 17.08 6.01
N LYS A 176 19.23 16.27 6.31
CA LYS A 176 19.92 15.37 5.36
C LYS A 176 19.06 14.33 4.64
N HIS A 177 17.86 14.05 5.14
CA HIS A 177 16.94 13.06 4.58
C HIS A 177 15.75 13.70 3.86
N GLN A 178 15.57 15.02 3.98
CA GLN A 178 14.42 15.72 3.41
C GLN A 178 14.82 16.37 2.09
N ALA A 179 13.92 16.34 1.12
CA ALA A 179 14.07 17.00 -0.15
C ALA A 179 12.81 17.79 -0.51
N SER A 180 12.98 18.95 -1.16
CA SER A 180 11.91 19.54 -1.95
C SER A 180 11.72 18.72 -3.24
N ALA A 181 10.58 18.93 -3.89
CA ALA A 181 10.23 18.23 -5.11
C ALA A 181 9.33 19.10 -5.98
N TYR A 182 9.19 18.68 -7.24
CA TYR A 182 8.11 19.08 -8.14
C TYR A 182 7.43 17.83 -8.67
N CYS A 183 6.25 17.99 -9.28
CA CYS A 183 5.56 16.89 -9.95
C CYS A 183 5.22 17.23 -11.39
N VAL A 184 5.06 16.20 -12.21
CA VAL A 184 4.60 16.29 -13.59
C VAL A 184 3.42 15.34 -13.75
N PHE A 185 2.30 15.85 -14.25
CA PHE A 185 1.13 15.05 -14.60
C PHE A 185 0.95 15.04 -16.11
N ASP A 186 0.32 13.99 -16.61
CA ASP A 186 -0.11 13.94 -18.00
C ASP A 186 -1.04 15.12 -18.32
N ASP A 187 -0.87 15.70 -19.50
CA ASP A 187 -1.49 16.96 -19.86
C ASP A 187 -3.00 16.82 -20.13
N ASP A 188 -3.49 15.64 -20.47
CA ASP A 188 -4.92 15.39 -20.71
C ASP A 188 -5.47 14.03 -20.24
N PHE A 189 -4.59 13.09 -19.84
CA PHE A 189 -4.92 11.71 -19.46
C PHE A 189 -5.70 10.94 -20.53
N ALA A 190 -5.57 11.32 -21.80
CA ALA A 190 -6.22 10.64 -22.91
C ALA A 190 -5.57 9.27 -23.16
N GLY A 191 -6.40 8.29 -23.50
CA GLY A 191 -5.95 6.93 -23.82
C GLY A 191 -5.69 6.03 -22.62
N PHE A 192 -5.76 6.55 -21.39
CA PHE A 192 -5.76 5.70 -20.20
C PHE A 192 -7.07 4.91 -20.02
N PRO A 193 -7.02 3.72 -19.39
CA PRO A 193 -8.21 2.91 -19.15
C PRO A 193 -9.31 3.63 -18.35
N MET A 194 -8.92 4.50 -17.43
CA MET A 194 -9.84 5.40 -16.73
C MET A 194 -10.00 6.71 -17.50
N GLY A 195 -11.17 7.33 -17.38
CA GLY A 195 -11.39 8.66 -17.96
C GLY A 195 -10.48 9.71 -17.33
N PRO A 196 -10.26 10.86 -17.99
CA PRO A 196 -9.29 11.86 -17.54
C PRO A 196 -9.44 12.31 -16.10
N ASP A 197 -10.66 12.64 -15.66
CA ASP A 197 -10.88 13.18 -14.31
C ASP A 197 -10.57 12.17 -13.18
N PRO A 198 -11.09 10.93 -13.19
CA PRO A 198 -10.65 9.89 -12.25
C PRO A 198 -9.13 9.67 -12.25
N SER A 199 -8.50 9.63 -13.43
CA SER A 199 -7.05 9.45 -13.57
C SER A 199 -6.28 10.60 -12.90
N LEU A 200 -6.68 11.85 -13.14
CA LEU A 200 -6.09 13.03 -12.51
C LEU A 200 -6.23 12.99 -10.98
N ARG A 201 -7.40 12.58 -10.46
CA ARG A 201 -7.66 12.52 -9.02
C ARG A 201 -6.75 11.51 -8.30
N VAL A 202 -6.62 10.29 -8.83
CA VAL A 202 -5.75 9.27 -8.21
C VAL A 202 -4.27 9.65 -8.37
N THR A 203 -3.89 10.19 -9.53
CA THR A 203 -2.50 10.62 -9.78
C THR A 203 -2.11 11.74 -8.84
N ALA A 204 -2.95 12.77 -8.67
CA ALA A 204 -2.69 13.85 -7.74
C ALA A 204 -2.60 13.36 -6.30
N ALA A 205 -3.45 12.42 -5.89
CA ALA A 205 -3.41 11.83 -4.55
C ALA A 205 -2.10 11.05 -4.30
N HIS A 206 -1.66 10.26 -5.28
CA HIS A 206 -0.47 9.43 -5.22
C HIS A 206 0.81 10.28 -5.26
N GLU A 207 0.98 11.07 -6.31
CA GLU A 207 2.21 11.80 -6.60
C GLU A 207 2.43 12.95 -5.62
N LEU A 208 1.40 13.75 -5.29
CA LEU A 208 1.58 14.80 -4.29
C LEU A 208 1.90 14.22 -2.91
N PHE A 209 1.51 12.97 -2.63
CA PHE A 209 1.93 12.32 -1.40
C PHE A 209 3.40 11.93 -1.43
N HIS A 210 3.96 11.52 -2.57
CA HIS A 210 5.42 11.38 -2.72
C HIS A 210 6.16 12.68 -2.41
N ALA A 211 5.66 13.83 -2.89
CA ALA A 211 6.25 15.13 -2.55
C ALA A 211 6.22 15.43 -1.04
N VAL A 212 5.13 15.08 -0.36
CA VAL A 212 5.02 15.16 1.12
C VAL A 212 5.99 14.19 1.80
N GLN A 213 6.07 12.94 1.32
CA GLN A 213 6.96 11.91 1.86
C GLN A 213 8.43 12.30 1.72
N PHE A 214 8.84 12.84 0.58
CA PHE A 214 10.20 13.36 0.38
C PHE A 214 10.53 14.52 1.32
N GLY A 215 9.53 15.35 1.66
CA GLY A 215 9.64 16.37 2.70
C GLY A 215 9.75 15.82 4.12
N ILE A 216 9.37 14.56 4.36
CA ILE A 216 9.51 13.87 5.65
C ILE A 216 10.85 13.12 5.70
N ASP A 217 11.05 12.19 4.76
CA ASP A 217 12.25 11.39 4.56
C ASP A 217 12.27 10.76 3.15
N ALA A 218 13.06 11.33 2.24
CA ALA A 218 13.27 10.84 0.87
C ALA A 218 14.18 9.59 0.79
N THR A 219 14.74 9.13 1.91
CA THR A 219 15.65 7.95 1.97
C THR A 219 14.95 6.67 2.44
N GLU A 220 13.65 6.75 2.72
CA GLU A 220 12.86 5.63 3.21
C GLU A 220 12.70 4.48 2.20
N ASP A 221 12.29 3.33 2.71
CA ASP A 221 12.21 2.10 1.91
C ASP A 221 11.21 2.26 0.74
N PRO A 222 11.58 1.89 -0.50
CA PRO A 222 10.72 2.08 -1.68
C PRO A 222 9.34 1.44 -1.55
N TRP A 223 9.25 0.23 -0.98
CA TRP A 223 7.95 -0.42 -0.79
C TRP A 223 7.00 0.39 0.10
N PHE A 224 7.55 1.15 1.06
CA PHE A 224 6.79 1.93 2.02
C PHE A 224 6.27 3.23 1.42
N LEU A 225 7.10 3.89 0.60
CA LEU A 225 6.71 5.06 -0.20
C LEU A 225 5.51 4.69 -1.11
N GLU A 226 5.68 3.69 -1.97
CA GLU A 226 4.64 3.24 -2.89
C GLU A 226 3.36 2.76 -2.19
N ALA A 227 3.50 1.86 -1.20
CA ALA A 227 2.33 1.31 -0.54
C ALA A 227 1.52 2.38 0.22
N THR A 228 2.16 3.44 0.73
CA THR A 228 1.44 4.52 1.41
C THR A 228 0.95 5.61 0.46
N ALA A 229 1.60 5.83 -0.69
CA ALA A 229 1.06 6.65 -1.79
C ALA A 229 -0.20 6.03 -2.38
N THR A 230 -0.20 4.72 -2.66
CA THR A 230 -1.41 4.01 -3.09
C THR A 230 -2.50 3.95 -2.02
N TRP A 231 -2.14 3.96 -0.73
CA TRP A 231 -3.13 4.11 0.35
C TRP A 231 -3.76 5.51 0.38
N MET A 232 -2.99 6.55 0.06
CA MET A 232 -3.46 7.93 0.02
C MET A 232 -4.49 8.17 -1.10
N GLU A 233 -4.41 7.41 -2.20
CA GLU A 233 -5.44 7.41 -3.26
C GLU A 233 -6.85 7.19 -2.67
N ASP A 234 -6.99 6.24 -1.75
CA ASP A 234 -8.27 5.90 -1.09
C ASP A 234 -8.76 7.04 -0.17
N GLN A 235 -7.83 7.82 0.40
CA GLN A 235 -8.19 8.90 1.33
C GLN A 235 -8.69 10.16 0.61
N ILE A 236 -8.35 10.32 -0.67
CA ILE A 236 -8.60 11.55 -1.47
C ILE A 236 -9.58 11.27 -2.62
N ALA A 237 -9.51 10.08 -3.22
CA ALA A 237 -10.30 9.64 -4.36
C ALA A 237 -11.07 8.34 -4.06
N ASP A 238 -11.65 8.23 -2.86
CA ASP A 238 -12.40 7.08 -2.33
C ASP A 238 -13.43 6.48 -3.32
N ASP A 239 -14.10 7.30 -4.12
CA ASP A 239 -15.11 6.84 -5.10
C ASP A 239 -14.53 6.28 -6.41
N VAL A 240 -13.22 6.41 -6.64
CA VAL A 240 -12.57 6.01 -7.90
C VAL A 240 -12.14 4.54 -7.89
N ASP A 241 -11.73 4.02 -6.72
CA ASP A 241 -11.41 2.61 -6.51
C ASP A 241 -10.25 2.03 -7.37
N ASP A 242 -9.38 2.88 -7.94
CA ASP A 242 -8.33 2.43 -8.87
C ASP A 242 -7.33 1.48 -8.18
N ASN A 243 -6.88 1.86 -6.98
CA ASN A 243 -5.94 1.10 -6.15
C ASN A 243 -6.32 -0.39 -5.93
N ARG A 244 -7.62 -0.74 -6.07
CA ARG A 244 -8.13 -2.09 -5.88
C ARG A 244 -7.58 -3.05 -6.93
N GLN A 245 -7.20 -2.55 -8.11
CA GLN A 245 -6.62 -3.36 -9.17
C GLN A 245 -5.28 -3.99 -8.76
N PHE A 246 -4.53 -3.34 -7.87
CA PHE A 246 -3.23 -3.80 -7.39
C PHE A 246 -3.32 -4.88 -6.31
N LEU A 247 -4.47 -5.05 -5.65
CA LEU A 247 -4.65 -5.99 -4.54
C LEU A 247 -4.27 -7.45 -4.91
N LYS A 248 -4.42 -7.84 -6.18
CA LYS A 248 -4.02 -9.16 -6.69
C LYS A 248 -2.49 -9.37 -6.67
N SER A 249 -1.73 -8.30 -6.77
CA SER A 249 -0.26 -8.29 -6.81
C SER A 249 0.37 -8.25 -5.41
N GLY A 250 -0.31 -7.61 -4.45
CA GLY A 250 0.09 -7.56 -3.04
C GLY A 250 -0.36 -8.76 -2.21
N GLN A 251 -0.25 -8.67 -0.88
CA GLN A 251 -0.49 -9.79 0.05
C GLN A 251 -1.96 -10.23 0.14
N LEU A 252 -2.92 -9.48 -0.43
CA LEU A 252 -4.30 -9.96 -0.60
C LEU A 252 -4.40 -10.99 -1.75
N GLY A 253 -3.57 -10.91 -2.79
CA GLY A 253 -3.47 -11.95 -3.82
C GLY A 253 -2.36 -12.97 -3.56
N ARG A 254 -1.17 -12.49 -3.14
CA ARG A 254 0.10 -13.22 -3.04
C ARG A 254 0.67 -13.23 -1.61
N ARG A 255 -0.08 -13.76 -0.64
CA ARG A 255 0.31 -13.80 0.80
C ARG A 255 1.64 -14.49 1.15
N GLY A 256 2.19 -15.28 0.23
CA GLY A 256 3.44 -16.02 0.42
C GLY A 256 4.70 -15.21 0.08
N ILE A 257 4.55 -13.96 -0.35
CA ILE A 257 5.65 -13.04 -0.68
C ILE A 257 5.84 -12.06 0.47
N PRO A 258 7.08 -11.73 0.87
CA PRO A 258 7.33 -10.73 1.91
C PRO A 258 6.64 -9.39 1.64
N LEU A 259 6.14 -8.77 2.72
CA LEU A 259 5.40 -7.51 2.66
C LEU A 259 6.26 -6.36 2.12
N ASP A 260 7.54 -6.33 2.51
CA ASP A 260 8.51 -5.28 2.24
C ASP A 260 9.35 -5.54 0.99
N ARG A 261 8.91 -6.46 0.13
CA ARG A 261 9.63 -6.80 -1.09
C ARG A 261 9.57 -5.63 -2.09
N TRP A 262 10.73 -5.27 -2.62
CA TRP A 262 10.92 -4.38 -3.75
C TRP A 262 11.60 -5.15 -4.90
N ALA A 263 10.90 -5.36 -6.02
CA ALA A 263 11.45 -6.20 -7.10
C ALA A 263 10.97 -5.78 -8.51
N GLY A 264 10.59 -4.50 -8.68
CA GLY A 264 10.06 -3.99 -9.95
C GLY A 264 8.71 -4.62 -10.35
N ASP A 265 7.95 -5.14 -9.38
CA ASP A 265 6.61 -5.68 -9.58
C ASP A 265 5.57 -4.83 -8.83
N LEU A 266 4.29 -5.03 -9.12
CA LEU A 266 3.17 -4.27 -8.52
C LEU A 266 2.83 -4.69 -7.07
N ALA A 267 3.68 -5.47 -6.40
CA ALA A 267 3.41 -5.92 -5.04
C ALA A 267 3.35 -4.78 -4.00
N PRO A 268 4.25 -3.76 -4.05
CA PRO A 268 4.21 -2.59 -3.17
C PRO A 268 2.88 -1.84 -3.26
N TYR A 269 2.45 -1.48 -4.46
CA TYR A 269 1.13 -0.88 -4.73
C TYR A 269 0.04 -1.73 -4.09
N GLY A 270 -0.02 -3.03 -4.38
CA GLY A 270 -1.03 -3.93 -3.81
C GLY A 270 -0.96 -4.12 -2.29
N ASN A 271 0.15 -3.74 -1.65
CA ASN A 271 0.35 -3.79 -0.22
C ASN A 271 -0.17 -2.53 0.50
N TRP A 272 -0.77 -1.57 -0.20
CA TRP A 272 -1.53 -0.47 0.41
C TRP A 272 -2.55 -0.97 1.44
N ILE A 273 -3.14 -2.16 1.19
CA ILE A 273 -4.08 -2.82 2.08
C ILE A 273 -3.50 -3.13 3.47
N PHE A 274 -2.17 -3.23 3.59
CA PHE A 274 -1.51 -3.32 4.89
C PHE A 274 -1.64 -2.03 5.69
N PHE A 275 -1.46 -0.87 5.04
CA PHE A 275 -1.66 0.43 5.67
C PHE A 275 -3.13 0.73 5.93
N GLN A 276 -4.04 0.23 5.09
CA GLN A 276 -5.45 0.18 5.43
C GLN A 276 -5.69 -0.65 6.71
N HIS A 277 -5.05 -1.82 6.86
CA HIS A 277 -5.15 -2.58 8.11
C HIS A 277 -4.58 -1.85 9.33
N VAL A 278 -3.53 -1.03 9.16
CA VAL A 278 -3.00 -0.17 10.22
C VAL A 278 -4.03 0.91 10.59
N ALA A 279 -4.63 1.58 9.60
CA ALA A 279 -5.66 2.59 9.80
C ALA A 279 -6.91 2.03 10.50
N GLU A 280 -7.41 0.88 10.05
CA GLU A 280 -8.56 0.18 10.64
C GLU A 280 -8.31 -0.26 12.09
N ALA A 281 -7.05 -0.53 12.45
CA ALA A 281 -6.68 -0.97 13.79
C ALA A 281 -6.47 0.19 14.77
N PHE A 282 -5.93 1.32 14.29
CA PHE A 282 -5.39 2.37 15.16
C PHE A 282 -5.86 3.79 14.82
N GLY A 283 -6.72 3.97 13.81
CA GLY A 283 -7.16 5.27 13.29
C GLY A 283 -6.39 5.69 12.04
N ALA A 284 -7.00 6.51 11.18
CA ALA A 284 -6.39 6.97 9.92
C ALA A 284 -5.05 7.70 10.12
N ASP A 285 -4.91 8.45 11.22
CA ASP A 285 -3.68 9.14 11.60
C ASP A 285 -2.52 8.20 11.95
N ALA A 286 -2.79 6.90 12.13
CA ALA A 286 -1.78 5.91 12.43
C ALA A 286 -0.73 5.78 11.33
N VAL A 287 -1.11 5.90 10.05
CA VAL A 287 -0.16 5.85 8.92
C VAL A 287 0.82 7.02 9.00
N ARG A 288 0.33 8.23 9.31
CA ARG A 288 1.18 9.40 9.57
C ARG A 288 2.12 9.17 10.76
N ARG A 289 1.63 8.56 11.84
CA ARG A 289 2.46 8.21 13.01
C ARG A 289 3.54 7.17 12.68
N VAL A 290 3.35 6.33 11.66
CA VAL A 290 4.43 5.49 11.11
C VAL A 290 5.47 6.36 10.42
N TRP A 291 5.07 7.30 9.57
CA TRP A 291 5.98 8.24 8.91
C TRP A 291 6.81 9.07 9.91
N GLU A 292 6.18 9.60 10.97
CA GLU A 292 6.90 10.32 12.05
C GLU A 292 7.94 9.44 12.76
N LEU A 293 7.67 8.14 12.86
CA LEU A 293 8.60 7.16 13.44
C LEU A 293 9.71 6.80 12.44
N ALA A 294 9.41 6.75 11.15
CA ALA A 294 10.34 6.40 10.08
C ALA A 294 11.36 7.52 9.83
N ALA A 295 10.97 8.79 10.00
CA ALA A 295 11.87 9.96 9.89
C ALA A 295 13.04 10.00 10.91
N ASP A 296 13.13 9.01 11.80
CA ASP A 296 14.29 8.80 12.66
C ASP A 296 15.38 8.06 11.84
N PRO A 297 16.58 8.66 11.63
CA PRO A 297 17.61 8.12 10.74
C PRO A 297 18.08 6.69 11.05
N ASP A 298 17.83 6.20 12.27
CA ASP A 298 18.20 4.86 12.70
C ASP A 298 17.06 3.83 12.55
N ARG A 299 15.93 4.20 11.91
CA ARG A 299 14.71 3.39 11.87
C ARG A 299 14.09 3.30 10.48
N PHE A 300 14.30 2.16 9.82
CA PHE A 300 13.60 1.83 8.57
C PHE A 300 12.11 1.51 8.75
N SER A 301 11.33 1.63 7.68
CA SER A 301 9.88 1.45 7.58
C SER A 301 9.28 0.33 8.45
N VAL A 302 9.76 -0.91 8.34
CA VAL A 302 9.23 -2.07 9.09
C VAL A 302 9.43 -1.89 10.60
N GLN A 303 10.54 -1.27 11.03
CA GLN A 303 10.75 -0.95 12.43
C GLN A 303 9.84 0.18 12.90
N ALA A 304 9.53 1.16 12.05
CA ALA A 304 8.57 2.21 12.35
C ALA A 304 7.18 1.63 12.62
N VAL A 305 6.69 0.75 11.74
CA VAL A 305 5.41 0.04 11.95
C VAL A 305 5.46 -0.80 13.24
N ARG A 306 6.54 -1.55 13.46
CA ARG A 306 6.72 -2.33 14.70
C ARG A 306 6.65 -1.43 15.94
N LYS A 307 7.27 -0.26 15.89
CA LYS A 307 7.30 0.69 17.00
C LYS A 307 5.93 1.31 17.26
N LEU A 308 5.16 1.61 16.21
CA LEU A 308 3.75 2.02 16.35
C LEU A 308 2.94 0.93 17.07
N VAL A 309 2.99 -0.32 16.58
CA VAL A 309 2.27 -1.43 17.21
C VAL A 309 2.65 -1.61 18.69
N GLN A 310 3.92 -1.41 19.04
CA GLN A 310 4.38 -1.44 20.43
C GLN A 310 3.79 -0.29 21.27
N ARG A 311 3.71 0.93 20.72
CA ARG A 311 3.08 2.09 21.39
C ARG A 311 1.60 1.84 21.65
N GLU A 312 0.94 1.10 20.76
CA GLU A 312 -0.45 0.65 20.90
C GLU A 312 -0.60 -0.62 21.77
N ASN A 313 0.40 -0.93 22.61
CA ASN A 313 0.43 -2.10 23.51
C ASN A 313 0.31 -3.47 22.79
N GLY A 314 0.58 -3.49 21.49
CA GLY A 314 0.55 -4.68 20.65
C GLY A 314 1.91 -5.37 20.52
N ARG A 315 1.88 -6.60 20.00
CA ARG A 315 3.07 -7.31 19.53
C ARG A 315 3.00 -7.41 18.02
N PHE A 316 4.05 -6.95 17.33
CA PHE A 316 4.05 -6.95 15.86
C PHE A 316 3.76 -8.31 15.22
N PRO A 317 4.33 -9.46 15.67
CA PRO A 317 3.91 -10.76 15.14
C PRO A 317 2.42 -11.06 15.27
N ASP A 318 1.79 -10.64 16.38
CA ASP A 318 0.38 -10.87 16.62
C ASP A 318 -0.50 -9.94 15.76
N PHE A 319 -0.04 -8.70 15.50
CA PHE A 319 -0.64 -7.73 14.59
C PHE A 319 -0.55 -8.20 13.13
N TYR A 320 0.64 -8.57 12.67
CA TYR A 320 0.86 -9.08 11.32
C TYR A 320 0.05 -10.36 11.04
N ALA A 321 -0.04 -11.29 12.00
CA ALA A 321 -0.93 -12.45 11.86
C ALA A 321 -2.43 -12.06 11.88
N GLY A 322 -2.78 -10.92 12.47
CA GLY A 322 -4.10 -10.30 12.39
C GLY A 322 -4.39 -9.81 10.97
N PHE A 323 -3.45 -9.12 10.33
CA PHE A 323 -3.51 -8.72 8.93
C PHE A 323 -3.72 -9.92 8.00
N ALA A 324 -2.94 -10.98 8.15
CA ALA A 324 -3.12 -12.21 7.38
C ALA A 324 -4.53 -12.84 7.56
N VAL A 325 -5.13 -12.69 8.75
CA VAL A 325 -6.53 -13.12 8.99
C VAL A 325 -7.54 -12.15 8.37
N ALA A 326 -7.27 -10.84 8.37
CA ALA A 326 -8.11 -9.83 7.73
C ALA A 326 -8.22 -10.08 6.22
N ASN A 327 -7.10 -10.40 5.56
CA ASN A 327 -7.03 -10.75 4.14
C ASN A 327 -7.81 -12.03 3.76
N LEU A 328 -8.07 -12.93 4.72
CA LEU A 328 -8.94 -14.09 4.51
C LEU A 328 -10.43 -13.76 4.63
N LEU A 329 -10.76 -12.61 5.21
CA LEU A 329 -12.10 -12.16 5.57
C LEU A 329 -12.29 -10.67 5.23
N PRO A 330 -11.99 -10.22 4.00
CA PRO A 330 -11.92 -8.79 3.69
C PRO A 330 -13.24 -8.08 4.00
N ALA A 331 -14.38 -8.64 3.56
CA ALA A 331 -15.73 -8.15 3.83
C ALA A 331 -16.17 -8.08 5.32
N ARG A 332 -15.27 -8.41 6.25
CA ARG A 332 -15.48 -8.32 7.70
C ARG A 332 -14.37 -7.55 8.40
N SER A 333 -13.41 -7.01 7.65
CA SER A 333 -12.16 -6.51 8.20
C SER A 333 -11.70 -5.18 7.58
N TYR A 334 -12.28 -4.82 6.44
CA TYR A 334 -12.07 -3.56 5.75
C TYR A 334 -13.43 -3.00 5.38
N ASP A 335 -13.61 -1.69 5.47
CA ASP A 335 -14.88 -1.03 5.15
C ASP A 335 -15.37 -1.36 3.73
N GLU A 336 -14.49 -1.34 2.74
CA GLU A 336 -14.84 -1.71 1.37
C GLU A 336 -14.61 -3.20 1.04
N GLY A 337 -14.25 -4.01 2.04
CA GLY A 337 -13.74 -5.35 1.81
C GLY A 337 -14.74 -6.34 1.18
N ALA A 338 -15.99 -5.93 1.00
CA ALA A 338 -17.00 -6.65 0.22
C ALA A 338 -16.64 -6.71 -1.27
N ALA A 339 -15.98 -5.68 -1.81
CA ALA A 339 -15.50 -5.62 -3.19
C ALA A 339 -14.26 -6.49 -3.41
N TYR A 340 -13.47 -6.74 -2.35
CA TYR A 340 -12.17 -7.39 -2.51
C TYR A 340 -12.27 -8.91 -2.69
N ALA A 341 -11.35 -9.44 -3.50
CA ALA A 341 -11.28 -10.88 -3.77
C ALA A 341 -10.94 -11.69 -2.50
N ARG A 342 -11.62 -12.83 -2.34
CA ARG A 342 -11.36 -13.73 -1.21
C ARG A 342 -10.21 -14.68 -1.49
N GLN A 343 -9.28 -14.75 -0.55
CA GLN A 343 -8.20 -15.70 -0.57
C GLN A 343 -8.66 -17.17 -0.41
N ARG A 344 -7.98 -18.06 -1.15
CA ARG A 344 -8.07 -19.51 -0.96
C ARG A 344 -7.01 -19.95 0.06
N ALA A 345 -7.19 -21.14 0.63
CA ALA A 345 -6.14 -21.74 1.46
C ALA A 345 -5.13 -22.46 0.57
N ASP A 346 -3.85 -22.34 0.91
CA ASP A 346 -2.72 -22.93 0.18
C ASP A 346 -2.77 -24.46 0.24
N THR A 347 -3.12 -24.99 1.42
CA THR A 347 -3.29 -26.44 1.63
C THR A 347 -4.69 -26.78 2.12
N THR A 348 -5.27 -27.85 1.58
CA THR A 348 -6.57 -28.38 2.05
C THR A 348 -6.44 -29.80 2.60
N VAL A 349 -6.75 -29.95 3.88
CA VAL A 349 -6.72 -31.22 4.62
C VAL A 349 -8.14 -31.64 4.99
N ARG A 350 -8.50 -32.87 4.63
CA ARG A 350 -9.76 -33.50 5.03
C ARG A 350 -9.51 -34.73 5.90
N LEU A 351 -9.84 -34.63 7.19
CA LEU A 351 -9.64 -35.69 8.18
C LEU A 351 -10.87 -36.61 8.27
N GLY A 352 -10.64 -37.90 8.51
CA GLY A 352 -11.70 -38.90 8.68
C GLY A 352 -11.16 -40.24 9.16
N PRO A 353 -11.99 -41.29 9.25
CA PRO A 353 -11.57 -42.59 9.79
C PRO A 353 -10.35 -43.21 9.11
N ARG A 354 -10.18 -43.00 7.79
CA ARG A 354 -9.03 -43.49 7.01
C ARG A 354 -7.80 -42.56 7.03
N ARG A 355 -7.96 -41.32 7.50
CA ARG A 355 -6.89 -40.33 7.64
C ARG A 355 -7.19 -39.49 8.87
N THR A 356 -6.93 -40.09 10.02
CA THR A 356 -7.19 -39.47 11.32
C THR A 356 -6.15 -38.41 11.64
N THR A 357 -4.93 -38.54 11.11
CA THR A 357 -3.86 -37.56 11.26
C THR A 357 -3.36 -37.09 9.91
N TRP A 358 -3.02 -35.82 9.82
CA TRP A 358 -2.16 -35.26 8.79
C TRP A 358 -1.02 -34.52 9.47
N ARG A 359 0.17 -34.60 8.85
CA ARG A 359 1.36 -33.87 9.26
C ARG A 359 2.01 -33.30 8.02
N ASP A 360 2.52 -32.08 8.16
CA ASP A 360 3.48 -31.46 7.26
C ASP A 360 4.59 -30.86 8.13
N GLN A 361 5.84 -31.03 7.72
CA GLN A 361 7.03 -30.61 8.46
C GLN A 361 7.92 -29.64 7.67
N ARG A 362 7.39 -29.13 6.56
CA ARG A 362 8.15 -28.28 5.62
C ARG A 362 7.29 -27.14 5.07
N ILE A 363 6.37 -26.61 5.88
CA ILE A 363 5.63 -25.41 5.45
C ILE A 363 6.57 -24.22 5.62
N VAL A 364 7.18 -23.80 4.52
CA VAL A 364 8.08 -22.64 4.46
C VAL A 364 7.26 -21.36 4.37
N VAL A 365 7.58 -20.40 5.23
CA VAL A 365 6.95 -19.08 5.26
C VAL A 365 8.08 -18.03 5.28
N PRO A 366 8.27 -17.25 4.21
CA PRO A 366 9.21 -16.14 4.20
C PRO A 366 8.96 -15.14 5.33
N HIS A 367 9.95 -14.30 5.65
CA HIS A 367 9.73 -13.16 6.54
C HIS A 367 8.58 -12.28 6.03
N LEU A 368 7.84 -11.68 6.96
CA LEU A 368 6.66 -10.84 6.66
C LEU A 368 5.73 -11.47 5.62
N ALA A 369 5.49 -12.78 5.71
CA ALA A 369 4.59 -13.52 4.83
C ALA A 369 3.72 -14.51 5.63
N SER A 370 2.76 -15.14 4.95
CA SER A 370 1.89 -16.14 5.58
C SER A 370 1.50 -17.30 4.67
N GLN A 371 1.13 -18.41 5.31
CA GLN A 371 0.58 -19.62 4.69
C GLN A 371 -0.67 -20.06 5.43
N VAL A 372 -1.62 -20.65 4.70
CA VAL A 372 -2.94 -21.02 5.23
C VAL A 372 -3.27 -22.48 4.95
N VAL A 373 -3.46 -23.24 6.03
CA VAL A 373 -3.92 -24.64 5.96
C VAL A 373 -5.41 -24.71 6.32
N LYS A 374 -6.25 -25.12 5.37
CA LYS A 374 -7.67 -25.45 5.62
C LYS A 374 -7.81 -26.87 6.13
N VAL A 375 -8.30 -27.03 7.35
CA VAL A 375 -8.67 -28.32 7.94
C VAL A 375 -10.19 -28.47 7.99
N ALA A 376 -10.70 -29.59 7.46
CA ALA A 376 -12.13 -29.91 7.50
C ALA A 376 -12.38 -31.41 7.77
N ALA A 377 -13.54 -31.74 8.30
CA ALA A 377 -13.96 -33.14 8.48
C ALA A 377 -14.51 -33.73 7.17
N ARG A 378 -14.13 -34.98 6.86
CA ARG A 378 -14.72 -35.78 5.77
C ARG A 378 -16.17 -36.12 6.07
N ARG A 379 -16.93 -36.42 5.01
CA ARG A 379 -18.35 -36.76 5.15
C ARG A 379 -18.63 -37.93 6.08
N SER A 380 -17.70 -38.88 6.17
CA SER A 380 -17.75 -40.07 7.01
C SER A 380 -17.55 -39.82 8.50
N VAL A 381 -17.12 -38.62 8.92
CA VAL A 381 -17.01 -38.27 10.34
C VAL A 381 -18.40 -38.01 10.89
N ARG A 382 -18.84 -38.87 11.83
CA ARG A 382 -20.13 -38.78 12.53
C ARG A 382 -19.93 -38.31 13.98
N GLY A 383 -20.94 -37.65 14.54
CA GLY A 383 -20.99 -37.28 15.97
C GLY A 383 -20.11 -36.09 16.38
N LYS A 384 -19.76 -36.05 17.67
CA LYS A 384 -18.90 -35.02 18.27
C LYS A 384 -17.43 -35.26 17.85
N ALA A 385 -16.96 -34.48 16.90
CA ALA A 385 -15.58 -34.54 16.41
C ALA A 385 -14.85 -33.24 16.72
N GLY A 386 -13.56 -33.33 17.04
CA GLY A 386 -12.68 -32.19 17.18
C GLY A 386 -11.38 -32.43 16.42
N VAL A 387 -10.59 -31.38 16.24
CA VAL A 387 -9.21 -31.48 15.79
C VAL A 387 -8.29 -31.00 16.90
N ARG A 388 -7.25 -31.79 17.18
CA ARG A 388 -6.09 -31.35 17.94
C ARG A 388 -5.03 -30.92 16.94
N LEU A 389 -4.67 -29.65 16.98
CA LEU A 389 -3.57 -29.07 16.22
C LEU A 389 -2.33 -29.00 17.12
N ALA A 390 -1.21 -29.51 16.64
CA ALA A 390 0.10 -29.28 17.20
C ALA A 390 0.93 -28.53 16.16
N ILE A 391 1.53 -27.42 16.58
CA ILE A 391 2.34 -26.55 15.73
C ILE A 391 3.74 -26.46 16.35
N ASP A 392 4.78 -26.52 15.54
CA ASP A 392 6.14 -26.09 15.88
C ASP A 392 6.56 -25.06 14.84
N GLY A 393 6.71 -23.80 15.24
CA GLY A 393 7.14 -22.72 14.35
C GLY A 393 8.62 -22.40 14.46
N GLY A 394 9.41 -23.20 15.19
CA GLY A 394 10.78 -22.83 15.55
C GLY A 394 10.85 -21.74 16.63
N ALA A 395 12.06 -21.41 17.08
CA ALA A 395 12.28 -20.63 18.29
C ALA A 395 11.53 -19.29 18.29
N ARG A 396 10.68 -19.01 19.30
CA ARG A 396 9.80 -17.83 19.35
C ARG A 396 10.47 -16.46 19.09
N ARG A 397 11.78 -16.35 19.30
CA ARG A 397 12.61 -15.17 18.99
C ARG A 397 12.61 -14.77 17.50
N THR A 398 12.20 -15.65 16.61
CA THR A 398 12.10 -15.43 15.17
C THR A 398 10.78 -14.76 14.74
N GLY A 399 9.92 -14.39 15.70
CA GLY A 399 8.81 -13.47 15.44
C GLY A 399 7.57 -14.09 14.79
N HIS A 400 7.28 -15.36 15.04
CA HIS A 400 6.11 -16.04 14.45
C HIS A 400 4.85 -15.96 15.30
N ALA A 401 3.71 -16.00 14.63
CA ALA A 401 2.39 -16.09 15.25
C ALA A 401 1.46 -17.02 14.47
N VAL A 402 0.54 -17.65 15.19
CA VAL A 402 -0.42 -18.61 14.62
C VAL A 402 -1.83 -18.24 15.03
N ARG A 403 -2.71 -18.12 14.05
CA ARG A 403 -4.14 -17.82 14.23
C ARG A 403 -4.99 -18.94 13.65
N LEU A 404 -6.17 -19.12 14.23
CA LEU A 404 -7.20 -20.01 13.74
C LEU A 404 -8.43 -19.19 13.33
N VAL A 405 -8.99 -19.51 12.18
CA VAL A 405 -10.28 -18.98 11.72
C VAL A 405 -11.27 -20.14 11.60
N VAL A 406 -12.28 -20.16 12.45
CA VAL A 406 -13.29 -21.22 12.52
C VAL A 406 -14.55 -20.74 11.81
N HIS A 407 -14.82 -21.29 10.63
CA HIS A 407 -16.06 -21.02 9.91
C HIS A 407 -17.15 -21.98 10.39
N ARG A 408 -18.23 -21.42 10.92
CA ARG A 408 -19.36 -22.18 11.43
C ARG A 408 -20.41 -22.43 10.36
N THR A 409 -21.26 -23.43 10.59
CA THR A 409 -22.35 -23.80 9.66
C THR A 409 -23.42 -22.73 9.56
N ASP A 410 -23.69 -22.04 10.67
CA ASP A 410 -24.58 -20.87 10.82
C ASP A 410 -24.06 -19.58 10.14
N GLY A 411 -22.83 -19.57 9.61
CA GLY A 411 -22.24 -18.41 8.94
C GLY A 411 -21.37 -17.52 9.85
N GLN A 412 -21.37 -17.75 11.17
CA GLN A 412 -20.48 -17.07 12.10
C GLN A 412 -19.02 -17.48 11.87
N VAL A 413 -18.10 -16.57 12.19
CA VAL A 413 -16.65 -16.79 12.05
C VAL A 413 -15.99 -16.51 13.39
N GLY A 414 -15.39 -17.54 13.99
CA GLY A 414 -14.59 -17.40 15.21
C GLY A 414 -13.11 -17.20 14.89
N ARG A 415 -12.43 -16.32 15.61
CA ARG A 415 -10.97 -16.11 15.52
C ARG A 415 -10.32 -16.56 16.85
N ARG A 416 -9.20 -17.27 16.80
CA ARG A 416 -8.48 -17.71 18.01
C ARG A 416 -6.97 -17.69 17.79
N THR A 417 -6.20 -17.12 18.70
CA THR A 417 -4.73 -17.25 18.68
C THR A 417 -4.28 -18.55 19.33
N VAL A 418 -3.27 -19.17 18.72
CA VAL A 418 -2.58 -20.32 19.30
C VAL A 418 -1.39 -19.79 20.09
N ARG A 419 -1.39 -20.01 21.40
CA ARG A 419 -0.25 -19.66 22.25
C ARG A 419 0.91 -20.62 21.96
N LEU A 420 2.04 -20.05 21.56
CA LEU A 420 3.30 -20.78 21.38
C LEU A 420 4.18 -20.60 22.62
N ASP A 421 4.84 -21.67 23.06
CA ASP A 421 5.84 -21.62 24.13
C ASP A 421 7.16 -20.95 23.67
N ARG A 422 8.20 -21.00 24.51
CA ARG A 422 9.50 -20.37 24.19
C ARG A 422 10.20 -21.04 23.02
N GLN A 423 9.95 -22.33 22.82
CA GLN A 423 10.47 -23.13 21.72
C GLN A 423 9.62 -22.97 20.45
N GLY A 424 8.54 -22.18 20.48
CA GLY A 424 7.64 -21.96 19.35
C GLY A 424 6.59 -23.05 19.17
N ARG A 425 6.40 -23.92 20.17
CA ARG A 425 5.46 -25.02 20.09
C ARG A 425 4.12 -24.64 20.67
N GLY A 426 3.06 -24.97 19.95
CA GLY A 426 1.68 -24.70 20.34
C GLY A 426 0.81 -25.94 20.21
N ARG A 427 -0.15 -26.09 21.11
CA ARG A 427 -1.20 -27.12 21.00
C ARG A 427 -2.56 -26.50 21.27
N VAL A 428 -3.52 -26.82 20.42
CA VAL A 428 -4.88 -26.32 20.54
C VAL A 428 -5.88 -27.35 20.07
N ARG A 429 -7.05 -27.36 20.71
CA ARG A 429 -8.17 -28.19 20.31
C ARG A 429 -9.32 -27.31 19.86
N VAL A 430 -9.93 -27.68 18.74
CA VAL A 430 -11.06 -26.95 18.12
C VAL A 430 -12.14 -27.96 17.73
N ASP A 431 -13.40 -27.54 17.80
CA ASP A 431 -14.51 -28.32 17.24
C ASP A 431 -14.32 -28.51 15.73
N LEU A 432 -14.59 -29.72 15.25
CA LEU A 432 -14.59 -30.08 13.84
C LEU A 432 -15.84 -30.90 13.50
N SER A 433 -16.87 -30.84 14.36
CA SER A 433 -18.15 -31.47 14.09
C SER A 433 -18.81 -30.79 12.91
N ARG A 434 -19.18 -31.59 11.91
CA ARG A 434 -19.87 -31.10 10.70
C ARG A 434 -21.24 -30.47 10.97
N ARG A 435 -21.78 -30.64 12.18
CA ARG A 435 -23.02 -29.97 12.62
C ARG A 435 -22.81 -28.48 12.86
N HIS A 436 -21.64 -28.07 13.36
CA HIS A 436 -21.38 -26.70 13.80
C HIS A 436 -20.25 -26.01 13.02
N VAL A 437 -19.31 -26.77 12.46
CA VAL A 437 -18.08 -26.25 11.84
C VAL A 437 -17.98 -26.72 10.39
N LYS A 438 -17.89 -25.75 9.47
CA LYS A 438 -17.63 -25.99 8.04
C LYS A 438 -16.15 -26.31 7.80
N ARG A 439 -15.26 -25.52 8.40
CA ARG A 439 -13.80 -25.62 8.26
C ARG A 439 -13.09 -24.81 9.33
N VAL A 440 -11.84 -25.17 9.61
CA VAL A 440 -10.89 -24.38 10.40
C VAL A 440 -9.74 -24.01 9.46
N LEU A 441 -9.40 -22.72 9.37
CA LEU A 441 -8.17 -22.28 8.73
C LEU A 441 -7.10 -22.10 9.81
N VAL A 442 -5.91 -22.64 9.57
CA VAL A 442 -4.72 -22.43 10.38
C VAL A 442 -3.83 -21.46 9.60
N VAL A 443 -3.68 -20.25 10.12
CA VAL A 443 -2.87 -19.19 9.54
C VAL A 443 -1.52 -19.21 10.24
N LEU A 444 -0.47 -19.45 9.48
CA LEU A 444 0.91 -19.48 9.90
C LEU A 444 1.55 -18.22 9.35
N ALA A 445 1.98 -17.31 10.22
CA ALA A 445 2.53 -16.02 9.81
C ALA A 445 3.92 -15.81 10.41
N SER A 446 4.85 -15.39 9.56
CA SER A 446 6.14 -14.89 9.99
C SER A 446 6.06 -13.37 10.09
N GLY A 447 6.07 -12.86 11.32
CA GLY A 447 6.16 -11.42 11.59
C GLY A 447 7.57 -11.02 12.01
N SER A 448 8.61 -11.67 11.47
CA SER A 448 9.98 -11.27 11.79
C SER A 448 10.26 -9.88 11.23
N THR A 449 11.04 -9.11 12.00
CA THR A 449 11.50 -7.76 11.65
C THR A 449 13.00 -7.63 11.90
N ARG A 450 13.72 -8.77 11.87
CA ARG A 450 15.17 -8.80 12.12
C ARG A 450 15.90 -8.84 10.79
N TYR A 451 16.79 -7.89 10.58
CA TYR A 451 17.54 -7.70 9.35
C TYR A 451 19.01 -7.48 9.68
N ASP A 452 19.87 -7.87 8.75
CA ASP A 452 21.23 -7.34 8.62
C ASP A 452 21.20 -6.29 7.50
N CYS A 453 21.13 -5.00 7.88
CA CYS A 453 20.91 -3.88 6.96
C CYS A 453 22.17 -3.48 6.19
N GLN A 454 22.00 -2.60 5.18
CA GLN A 454 23.10 -2.01 4.39
C GLN A 454 23.97 -3.07 3.66
N LYS A 455 23.32 -4.13 3.17
CA LYS A 455 23.98 -5.16 2.35
C LYS A 455 23.87 -4.92 0.86
N LYS A 456 23.21 -3.82 0.45
CA LYS A 456 22.91 -3.49 -0.95
C LYS A 456 22.11 -4.59 -1.63
N THR A 457 21.27 -5.26 -0.84
CA THR A 457 20.23 -6.16 -1.34
C THR A 457 19.00 -5.28 -1.46
N ASP A 458 18.87 -4.55 -2.56
CA ASP A 458 17.82 -3.53 -2.77
C ASP A 458 16.40 -4.15 -2.91
N GLN A 459 16.21 -5.35 -2.37
CA GLN A 459 15.01 -6.17 -2.49
C GLN A 459 14.08 -6.08 -1.28
N PHE A 460 14.57 -5.63 -0.13
CA PHE A 460 13.82 -5.60 1.12
C PHE A 460 14.14 -4.33 1.90
N ALA A 461 13.38 -4.12 2.98
CA ALA A 461 13.59 -2.98 3.87
C ALA A 461 15.04 -2.88 4.35
N CYS A 462 15.49 -1.63 4.58
CA CYS A 462 16.84 -1.21 4.93
C CYS A 462 17.96 -1.69 4.00
N GLN A 463 17.63 -2.01 2.73
CA GLN A 463 18.54 -2.63 1.76
C GLN A 463 19.28 -3.83 2.37
N GLY A 464 18.56 -4.57 3.20
CA GLY A 464 19.10 -5.56 4.12
C GLY A 464 18.69 -6.99 3.79
N THR A 465 19.38 -7.93 4.43
CA THR A 465 19.04 -9.35 4.36
C THR A 465 18.24 -9.74 5.61
N PRO A 466 17.03 -10.30 5.47
CA PRO A 466 16.24 -10.79 6.60
C PRO A 466 16.96 -11.94 7.31
N LEU A 467 16.99 -11.90 8.66
CA LEU A 467 17.67 -12.92 9.48
C LEU A 467 16.80 -14.14 9.79
N ASP A 468 15.50 -14.04 9.55
CA ASP A 468 14.53 -15.13 9.75
C ASP A 468 13.68 -15.29 8.50
N ASP A 469 14.34 -15.44 7.35
CA ASP A 469 13.65 -15.78 6.11
C ASP A 469 13.36 -17.28 6.03
N ASP A 470 12.35 -17.64 5.22
CA ASP A 470 11.96 -19.03 4.96
C ASP A 470 11.81 -19.91 6.20
N VAL A 471 11.17 -19.37 7.24
CA VAL A 471 10.97 -20.14 8.47
C VAL A 471 10.05 -21.33 8.23
N THR A 472 10.39 -22.45 8.85
CA THR A 472 9.64 -23.70 8.67
C THR A 472 8.66 -23.91 9.81
N PHE A 473 7.40 -24.18 9.46
CA PHE A 473 6.38 -24.65 10.39
C PHE A 473 6.12 -26.13 10.20
N ASP A 474 6.10 -26.86 11.33
CA ASP A 474 5.53 -28.19 11.43
C ASP A 474 4.09 -28.06 11.91
N VAL A 475 3.14 -28.63 11.14
CA VAL A 475 1.74 -28.69 11.54
C VAL A 475 1.26 -30.13 11.54
N THR A 476 0.80 -30.59 12.69
CA THR A 476 0.08 -31.86 12.83
C THR A 476 -1.38 -31.59 13.19
N ALA A 477 -2.30 -32.10 12.38
CA ALA A 477 -3.73 -32.07 12.64
C ALA A 477 -4.26 -33.49 12.88
N THR A 478 -4.73 -33.76 14.10
CA THR A 478 -5.26 -35.07 14.50
C THR A 478 -6.75 -34.97 14.85
N LEU A 479 -7.57 -35.77 14.17
CA LEU A 479 -8.98 -35.98 14.47
C LEU A 479 -9.11 -36.68 15.82
N VAL A 480 -9.95 -36.11 16.69
CA VAL A 480 -10.21 -36.61 18.05
C VAL A 480 -11.71 -36.58 18.33
N ARG A 481 -12.21 -37.44 19.23
CA ARG A 481 -13.62 -37.35 19.70
C ARG A 481 -13.78 -36.21 20.69
N ASN A 482 -14.65 -35.24 20.41
CA ASN A 482 -14.96 -34.16 21.36
C ASN A 482 -15.61 -34.74 22.63
N ARG A 483 -15.13 -34.29 23.79
CA ARG A 483 -15.73 -34.63 25.09
C ARG A 483 -17.11 -33.98 25.17
#